data_AF-A0A0A2MWX3-F1
#
_entry.id   AF-A0A0A2MWX3-F1
#
_cell.length_a   1.000
_cell.length_b   1.000
_cell.length_c   1.000
_cell.angle_alpha   90.00
_cell.angle_beta   90.00
_cell.angle_gamma   90.00
#
_symmetry.space_group_name_H-M   'P 1'
#
loop_
_entity.id
_entity.type
_entity.pdbx_description
1 polymer ?
#
loop_
_entity_poly.entity_id
_entity_poly.type
_entity_poly.pdbx_seq_one_letter_code
_entity_poly.pdbx_strand_id
1 'polypeptide(L)'
;MKNVLVVYYSQSGQLEEIARTIAKPLMEDTEVSVTFCPIVLEKSFPFPWKKEAFFDAFPESFLQVPSKIVAPSEEVLAKKYDLVLLAYQVWYLSPSIPVNSFLKSDFAKRLLENTSVITIIGCRNMWALAQEKMKKLLQGTGAQLVGNVALVDRHINHISVITIVKWMFSGEKKKYLGIFPKPGVSEKDILESSKFGKIILKYLKINSYSNLQTELVANDAVEIRPFLIEMDKKANKMFKIWANLIIGKTNSRPAWLKGFNVYLLVAIWVMSPIVYILHLFTYPLKFVKIRKEKAYFQGV
;
A
#
# COMPACT_ATOMS: atom_id res chain seq x y z
N MET A 1 -30.45 1.52 -3.39
CA MET A 1 -29.16 1.33 -4.09
C MET A 1 -28.04 1.82 -3.19
N LYS A 2 -27.05 0.98 -2.89
CA LYS A 2 -25.87 1.31 -2.07
C LYS A 2 -24.81 1.96 -2.97
N ASN A 3 -24.17 3.03 -2.48
CA ASN A 3 -23.15 3.75 -3.24
C ASN A 3 -21.76 3.41 -2.72
N VAL A 4 -20.88 2.93 -3.60
CA VAL A 4 -19.50 2.55 -3.26
C VAL A 4 -18.53 3.39 -4.05
N LEU A 5 -17.58 4.02 -3.37
CA LEU A 5 -16.49 4.76 -3.99
C LEU A 5 -15.23 3.91 -4.02
N VAL A 6 -14.57 3.81 -5.17
CA VAL A 6 -13.24 3.20 -5.29
C VAL A 6 -12.22 4.31 -5.53
N VAL A 7 -11.44 4.64 -4.51
CA VAL A 7 -10.36 5.64 -4.61
C VAL A 7 -9.03 4.92 -4.78
N TYR A 8 -8.24 5.30 -5.77
CA TYR A 8 -6.95 4.65 -6.01
C TYR A 8 -5.94 5.55 -6.72
N TYR A 9 -4.65 5.26 -6.54
CA TYR A 9 -3.58 5.75 -7.42
C TYR A 9 -2.77 4.56 -7.90
N SER A 10 -2.64 4.38 -9.21
CA SER A 10 -1.88 3.28 -9.79
C SER A 10 -0.83 3.83 -10.75
N GLN A 11 0.44 3.63 -10.43
CA GLN A 11 1.53 4.06 -11.31
C GLN A 11 1.79 3.09 -12.47
N SER A 12 1.70 1.78 -12.21
CA SER A 12 2.05 0.72 -13.18
C SER A 12 0.84 -0.05 -13.72
N GLY A 13 -0.37 0.38 -13.38
CA GLY A 13 -1.63 -0.33 -13.70
C GLY A 13 -1.99 -1.44 -12.71
N GLN A 14 -1.03 -2.08 -12.04
CA GLN A 14 -1.32 -3.24 -11.18
C GLN A 14 -2.29 -2.95 -10.03
N LEU A 15 -2.22 -1.78 -9.39
CA LEU A 15 -3.13 -1.48 -8.28
C LEU A 15 -4.56 -1.21 -8.78
N GLU A 16 -4.70 -0.59 -9.95
CA GLU A 16 -6.01 -0.43 -10.59
C GLU A 16 -6.61 -1.79 -10.94
N GLU A 17 -5.82 -2.70 -11.51
CA GLU A 17 -6.23 -4.07 -11.80
C GLU A 17 -6.77 -4.75 -10.53
N ILE A 18 -5.99 -4.71 -9.43
CA ILE A 18 -6.40 -5.25 -8.12
C ILE A 18 -7.71 -4.62 -7.63
N ALA A 19 -7.80 -3.28 -7.64
CA ALA A 19 -8.97 -2.57 -7.16
C ALA A 19 -10.23 -2.92 -7.97
N ARG A 20 -10.10 -3.02 -9.30
CA ARG A 20 -11.18 -3.44 -10.20
C ARG A 20 -11.58 -4.89 -9.98
N THR A 21 -10.62 -5.81 -9.80
CA THR A 21 -10.93 -7.23 -9.57
C THR A 21 -11.64 -7.44 -8.24
N ILE A 22 -11.24 -6.73 -7.18
CA ILE A 22 -11.96 -6.75 -5.90
C ILE A 22 -13.33 -6.09 -6.02
N ALA A 23 -13.45 -4.99 -6.76
CA ALA A 23 -14.74 -4.30 -6.95
C ALA A 23 -15.70 -5.06 -7.87
N LYS A 24 -15.23 -6.01 -8.69
CA LYS A 24 -16.02 -6.71 -9.71
C LYS A 24 -17.35 -7.28 -9.19
N PRO A 25 -17.41 -8.03 -8.07
CA PRO A 25 -18.68 -8.53 -7.54
C PRO A 25 -19.65 -7.42 -7.14
N LEU A 26 -19.16 -6.26 -6.71
CA LEU A 26 -19.98 -5.11 -6.35
C LEU A 26 -20.51 -4.40 -7.62
N MET A 27 -19.75 -4.41 -8.71
CA MET A 27 -20.18 -3.83 -10.00
C MET A 27 -21.23 -4.70 -10.70
N GLU A 28 -21.21 -6.01 -10.46
CA GLU A 28 -22.16 -6.97 -11.05
C GLU A 28 -23.48 -7.04 -10.27
N ASP A 29 -23.56 -6.42 -9.08
CA ASP A 29 -24.75 -6.42 -8.24
C ASP A 29 -25.70 -5.26 -8.59
N THR A 30 -26.97 -5.57 -8.85
CA THR A 30 -27.97 -4.59 -9.30
C THR A 30 -28.38 -3.59 -8.22
N GLU A 31 -28.08 -3.85 -6.94
CA GLU A 31 -28.41 -2.98 -5.83
C GLU A 31 -27.25 -2.06 -5.44
N VAL A 32 -26.11 -2.15 -6.12
CA VAL A 32 -24.88 -1.41 -5.81
C VAL A 32 -24.44 -0.55 -7.00
N SER A 33 -24.18 0.73 -6.74
CA SER A 33 -23.57 1.66 -7.68
C SER A 33 -22.11 1.88 -7.30
N VAL A 34 -21.18 1.49 -8.17
CA VAL A 34 -19.74 1.66 -7.96
C VAL A 34 -19.21 2.85 -8.77
N THR A 35 -18.58 3.80 -8.10
CA THR A 35 -17.93 4.97 -8.72
C THR A 35 -16.41 4.85 -8.55
N PHE A 36 -15.66 4.93 -9.65
CA PHE A 36 -14.19 4.93 -9.61
C PHE A 36 -13.65 6.36 -9.63
N CYS A 37 -12.79 6.68 -8.67
CA CYS A 37 -12.14 7.99 -8.53
C CYS A 37 -10.62 7.80 -8.48
N PRO A 38 -9.93 7.82 -9.64
CA PRO A 38 -8.48 7.84 -9.65
C PRO A 38 -7.96 9.15 -9.03
N ILE A 39 -6.95 9.05 -8.18
CA ILE A 39 -6.24 10.21 -7.65
C ILE A 39 -5.27 10.70 -8.72
N VAL A 40 -5.43 11.94 -9.15
CA VAL A 40 -4.60 12.58 -10.17
C VAL A 40 -3.78 13.68 -9.53
N LEU A 41 -2.47 13.69 -9.77
CA LEU A 41 -1.59 14.78 -9.34
C LEU A 41 -1.58 15.89 -10.39
N GLU A 42 -1.39 17.15 -9.96
CA GLU A 42 -1.08 18.24 -10.91
C GLU A 42 0.24 17.96 -11.65
N LYS A 43 1.20 17.36 -10.95
CA LYS A 43 2.47 16.90 -11.51
C LYS A 43 2.65 15.41 -11.25
N SER A 44 2.44 14.60 -12.30
CA SER A 44 2.57 13.15 -12.24
C SER A 44 4.00 12.67 -11.98
N PHE A 45 4.13 11.61 -11.19
CA PHE A 45 5.38 10.85 -11.09
C PHE A 45 5.59 9.99 -12.34
N PRO A 46 6.82 9.88 -12.85
CA PRO A 46 7.09 9.16 -14.09
C PRO A 46 6.94 7.65 -13.90
N PHE A 47 6.47 6.96 -14.95
CA PHE A 47 6.60 5.52 -15.08
C PHE A 47 6.94 5.17 -16.54
N PRO A 48 8.00 4.40 -16.80
CA PRO A 48 9.00 3.90 -15.85
C PRO A 48 9.76 5.03 -15.14
N TRP A 49 10.32 4.70 -13.98
CA TRP A 49 11.12 5.65 -13.20
C TRP A 49 12.47 5.93 -13.84
N LYS A 50 12.91 7.18 -13.74
CA LYS A 50 14.35 7.51 -13.78
C LYS A 50 14.93 7.33 -12.38
N LYS A 51 16.19 6.88 -12.29
CA LYS A 51 16.85 6.58 -11.01
C LYS A 51 16.84 7.77 -10.07
N GLU A 52 17.14 8.94 -10.59
CA GLU A 52 17.20 10.20 -9.85
C GLU A 52 15.83 10.54 -9.28
N ALA A 53 14.78 10.51 -10.11
CA ALA A 53 13.42 10.78 -9.68
C ALA A 53 12.89 9.75 -8.67
N PHE A 54 13.26 8.47 -8.82
CA PHE A 54 12.86 7.40 -7.89
C PHE A 54 13.37 7.70 -6.49
N PHE A 55 14.69 7.94 -6.35
CA PHE A 55 15.28 8.25 -5.05
C PHE A 55 14.87 9.62 -4.54
N ASP A 56 14.69 10.61 -5.40
CA ASP A 56 14.27 11.95 -4.99
C ASP A 56 12.89 11.98 -4.34
N ALA A 57 11.99 11.03 -4.69
CA ALA A 57 10.69 10.90 -4.03
C ALA A 57 10.77 10.34 -2.60
N PHE A 58 11.92 9.81 -2.16
CA PHE A 58 12.04 9.14 -0.86
C PHE A 58 11.68 10.02 0.35
N PRO A 59 12.30 11.20 0.54
CA PRO A 59 12.11 11.99 1.76
C PRO A 59 10.64 12.38 1.96
N GLU A 60 10.02 12.92 0.92
CA GLU A 60 8.62 13.37 0.89
C GLU A 60 7.66 12.19 1.06
N SER A 61 7.92 11.06 0.41
CA SER A 61 7.12 9.84 0.57
C SER A 61 7.17 9.32 2.01
N PHE A 62 8.37 9.22 2.59
CA PHE A 62 8.53 8.69 3.94
C PHE A 62 7.90 9.61 4.99
N LEU A 63 8.16 10.92 4.89
CA LEU A 63 7.64 11.96 5.78
C LEU A 63 6.17 12.32 5.50
N GLN A 64 5.57 11.72 4.47
CA GLN A 64 4.19 11.96 4.03
C GLN A 64 3.94 13.43 3.68
N VAL A 65 4.91 14.10 3.05
CA VAL A 65 4.73 15.48 2.56
C VAL A 65 3.79 15.45 1.36
N PRO A 66 2.66 16.17 1.40
CA PRO A 66 1.68 16.13 0.31
C PRO A 66 2.20 16.87 -0.92
N SER A 67 1.74 16.40 -2.08
CA SER A 67 1.84 17.08 -3.37
C SER A 67 0.47 17.61 -3.78
N LYS A 68 0.44 18.56 -4.72
CA LYS A 68 -0.83 19.08 -5.24
C LYS A 68 -1.56 18.03 -6.08
N ILE A 69 -2.86 17.93 -5.87
CA ILE A 69 -3.75 17.00 -6.56
C ILE A 69 -4.80 17.77 -7.36
N VAL A 70 -5.22 17.18 -8.47
CA VAL A 70 -6.41 17.65 -9.20
C VAL A 70 -7.64 17.24 -8.40
N ALA A 71 -8.60 18.16 -8.27
CA ALA A 71 -9.85 17.90 -7.56
C ALA A 71 -10.62 16.74 -8.23
N PRO A 72 -11.24 15.83 -7.45
CA PRO A 72 -12.26 14.93 -7.99
C PRO A 72 -13.41 15.73 -8.62
N SER A 73 -14.16 15.13 -9.54
CA SER A 73 -15.30 15.80 -10.16
C SER A 73 -16.37 16.16 -9.12
N GLU A 74 -17.14 17.22 -9.38
CA GLU A 74 -18.24 17.61 -8.48
C GLU A 74 -19.29 16.50 -8.34
N GLU A 75 -19.52 15.68 -9.37
CA GLU A 75 -20.37 14.49 -9.27
C GLU A 75 -19.88 13.52 -8.19
N VAL A 76 -18.56 13.28 -8.12
CA VAL A 76 -17.96 12.43 -7.08
C VAL A 76 -18.09 13.09 -5.72
N LEU A 77 -17.81 14.40 -5.61
CA LEU A 77 -17.81 15.13 -4.34
C LEU A 77 -19.21 15.41 -3.77
N ALA A 78 -20.24 15.47 -4.61
CA ALA A 78 -21.62 15.69 -4.19
C ALA A 78 -22.34 14.40 -3.75
N LYS A 79 -21.81 13.24 -4.13
CA LYS A 79 -22.42 11.94 -3.84
C LYS A 79 -22.07 11.47 -2.42
N LYS A 80 -23.06 10.94 -1.71
CA LYS A 80 -22.85 10.23 -0.43
C LYS A 80 -22.59 8.76 -0.69
N TYR A 81 -21.52 8.23 -0.09
CA TYR A 81 -21.13 6.83 -0.22
C TYR A 81 -21.40 6.06 1.08
N ASP A 82 -21.90 4.83 0.94
CA ASP A 82 -22.09 3.88 2.04
C ASP A 82 -20.78 3.18 2.43
N LEU A 83 -19.84 3.09 1.48
CA LEU A 83 -18.56 2.42 1.64
C LEU A 83 -17.51 3.00 0.68
N VAL A 84 -16.27 3.10 1.14
CA VAL A 84 -15.12 3.48 0.30
C VAL A 84 -14.11 2.33 0.27
N LEU A 85 -13.74 1.89 -0.93
CA LEU A 85 -12.61 1.02 -1.18
C LEU A 85 -11.39 1.90 -1.51
N LEU A 86 -10.49 2.07 -0.56
CA LEU A 86 -9.29 2.88 -0.71
C LEU A 86 -8.10 1.98 -1.07
N ALA A 87 -7.77 1.90 -2.36
CA ALA A 87 -6.62 1.17 -2.83
C ALA A 87 -5.35 2.02 -2.82
N TYR A 88 -4.28 1.53 -2.23
CA TYR A 88 -3.00 2.23 -2.20
C TYR A 88 -1.78 1.32 -2.36
N GLN A 89 -0.70 1.92 -2.87
CA GLN A 89 0.62 1.30 -2.96
C GLN A 89 1.57 1.90 -1.93
N VAL A 90 2.53 1.09 -1.48
CA VAL A 90 3.53 1.49 -0.50
C VAL A 90 4.77 2.02 -1.21
N TRP A 91 5.12 3.27 -0.93
CA TRP A 91 6.40 3.88 -1.34
C TRP A 91 7.25 4.14 -0.11
N TYR A 92 8.45 3.58 -0.11
CA TYR A 92 9.41 3.75 0.98
C TYR A 92 8.82 3.50 2.39
N LEU A 93 8.03 2.44 2.55
CA LEU A 93 7.40 2.05 3.83
C LEU A 93 6.35 3.06 4.35
N SER A 94 5.79 3.88 3.46
CA SER A 94 4.67 4.79 3.71
C SER A 94 3.62 4.64 2.58
N PRO A 95 2.35 5.05 2.81
CA PRO A 95 1.42 5.26 1.70
C PRO A 95 2.02 6.22 0.67
N SER A 96 1.86 5.91 -0.61
CA SER A 96 2.43 6.72 -1.71
C SER A 96 2.04 8.19 -1.61
N ILE A 97 2.88 9.07 -2.18
CA ILE A 97 2.66 10.52 -2.17
C ILE A 97 1.25 10.88 -2.68
N PRO A 98 0.75 10.38 -3.82
CA PRO A 98 -0.61 10.67 -4.28
C PRO A 98 -1.69 10.32 -3.25
N VAL A 99 -1.60 9.15 -2.62
CA VAL A 99 -2.61 8.69 -1.66
C VAL A 99 -2.56 9.50 -0.38
N ASN A 100 -1.37 9.77 0.14
CA ASN A 100 -1.26 10.62 1.34
C ASN A 100 -1.65 12.08 1.06
N SER A 101 -1.48 12.56 -0.17
CA SER A 101 -1.89 13.89 -0.59
C SER A 101 -3.41 14.00 -0.64
N PHE A 102 -4.08 13.00 -1.22
CA PHE A 102 -5.54 12.89 -1.17
C PHE A 102 -6.04 12.89 0.27
N LEU A 103 -5.53 12.01 1.13
CA LEU A 103 -6.00 11.89 2.51
C LEU A 103 -5.74 13.14 3.39
N LYS A 104 -4.83 14.02 2.98
CA LYS A 104 -4.57 15.30 3.64
C LYS A 104 -5.35 16.48 3.04
N SER A 105 -6.11 16.24 1.98
CA SER A 105 -6.92 17.27 1.31
C SER A 105 -8.32 17.38 1.92
N ASP A 106 -8.96 18.53 1.71
CA ASP A 106 -10.37 18.73 2.08
C ASP A 106 -11.31 17.81 1.30
N PHE A 107 -10.92 17.36 0.10
CA PHE A 107 -11.68 16.40 -0.69
C PHE A 107 -11.83 15.06 0.03
N ALA A 108 -10.75 14.55 0.65
CA ALA A 108 -10.82 13.32 1.42
C ALA A 108 -11.69 13.48 2.66
N LYS A 109 -11.60 14.62 3.36
CA LYS A 109 -12.51 14.87 4.48
C LYS A 109 -13.98 14.84 4.04
N ARG A 110 -14.32 15.56 2.96
CA ARG A 110 -15.68 15.59 2.40
C ARG A 110 -16.19 14.21 1.98
N LEU A 111 -15.33 13.35 1.45
CA LEU A 111 -15.69 12.03 0.94
C LEU A 111 -15.69 10.92 2.01
N LEU A 112 -14.86 11.04 3.05
CA LEU A 112 -14.58 9.94 3.99
C LEU A 112 -15.10 10.17 5.41
N GLU A 113 -15.47 11.41 5.77
CA GLU A 113 -15.96 11.72 7.11
C GLU A 113 -17.19 10.87 7.46
N ASN A 114 -17.14 10.20 8.60
CA ASN A 114 -18.16 9.24 9.08
C ASN A 114 -18.50 8.11 8.10
N THR A 115 -17.60 7.80 7.17
CA THR A 115 -17.81 6.76 6.15
C THR A 115 -16.95 5.54 6.45
N SER A 116 -17.52 4.35 6.24
CA SER A 116 -16.79 3.09 6.36
C SER A 116 -15.78 2.96 5.21
N VAL A 117 -14.53 2.63 5.55
CA VAL A 117 -13.41 2.48 4.60
C VAL A 117 -12.83 1.09 4.70
N ILE A 118 -12.59 0.47 3.55
CA ILE A 118 -11.78 -0.74 3.41
C ILE A 118 -10.51 -0.36 2.65
N THR A 119 -9.38 -0.66 3.25
CA THR A 119 -8.07 -0.47 2.60
C THR A 119 -7.72 -1.67 1.73
N ILE A 120 -7.18 -1.40 0.54
CA ILE A 120 -6.70 -2.42 -0.40
C ILE A 120 -5.24 -2.10 -0.71
N ILE A 121 -4.32 -2.98 -0.34
CA ILE A 121 -2.89 -2.78 -0.50
C ILE A 121 -2.40 -3.64 -1.64
N GLY A 122 -1.77 -3.02 -2.63
CA GLY A 122 -0.92 -3.70 -3.61
C GLY A 122 0.52 -3.29 -3.39
N CYS A 123 1.37 -4.21 -2.94
CA CYS A 123 2.78 -3.89 -2.68
C CYS A 123 3.72 -5.07 -2.90
N ARG A 124 5.02 -4.82 -2.74
CA ARG A 124 6.02 -5.88 -2.74
C ARG A 124 5.80 -6.83 -1.56
N ASN A 125 6.15 -6.42 -0.34
CA ASN A 125 6.06 -7.34 0.80
C ASN A 125 6.07 -6.68 2.20
N MET A 126 6.47 -5.41 2.32
CA MET A 126 6.46 -4.67 3.58
C MET A 126 5.40 -3.57 3.52
N TRP A 127 4.27 -3.80 4.19
CA TRP A 127 3.15 -2.87 4.22
C TRP A 127 2.63 -2.57 5.63
N ALA A 128 3.00 -3.37 6.64
CA ALA A 128 2.43 -3.32 7.97
C ALA A 128 2.55 -1.92 8.60
N LEU A 129 3.74 -1.30 8.58
CA LEU A 129 3.89 0.06 9.13
C LEU A 129 3.37 1.15 8.20
N ALA A 130 3.27 0.89 6.90
CA ALA A 130 2.56 1.80 6.00
C ALA A 130 1.06 1.82 6.31
N GLN A 131 0.48 0.69 6.70
CA GLN A 131 -0.91 0.62 7.17
C GLN A 131 -1.10 1.33 8.51
N GLU A 132 -0.13 1.27 9.43
CA GLU A 132 -0.20 2.07 10.66
C GLU A 132 -0.20 3.59 10.38
N LYS A 133 0.57 4.04 9.37
CA LYS A 133 0.50 5.42 8.88
C LYS A 133 -0.84 5.71 8.19
N MET A 134 -1.40 4.75 7.45
CA MET A 134 -2.72 4.86 6.83
C MET A 134 -3.83 5.03 7.87
N LYS A 135 -3.84 4.23 8.94
CA LYS A 135 -4.79 4.34 10.05
C LYS A 135 -4.84 5.75 10.63
N LYS A 136 -3.67 6.37 10.85
CA LYS A 136 -3.57 7.76 11.32
C LYS A 136 -4.12 8.77 10.32
N LEU A 137 -3.83 8.58 9.03
CA LEU A 137 -4.38 9.45 7.98
C LEU A 137 -5.91 9.35 7.93
N LEU A 138 -6.47 8.14 7.95
CA LEU A 138 -7.91 7.89 7.94
C LEU A 138 -8.60 8.48 9.18
N GLN A 139 -8.00 8.31 10.36
CA GLN A 139 -8.48 8.93 11.59
C GLN A 139 -8.56 10.45 11.45
N GLY A 140 -7.56 11.08 10.82
CA GLY A 140 -7.56 12.53 10.55
C GLY A 140 -8.69 13.00 9.62
N THR A 141 -9.25 12.11 8.80
CA THR A 141 -10.41 12.41 7.93
C THR A 141 -11.76 12.13 8.59
N GLY A 142 -11.79 11.54 9.80
CA GLY A 142 -13.03 11.09 10.45
C GLY A 142 -13.60 9.79 9.86
N ALA A 143 -12.81 9.07 9.07
CA ALA A 143 -13.21 7.81 8.45
C ALA A 143 -13.16 6.64 9.44
N GLN A 144 -14.00 5.63 9.20
CA GLN A 144 -14.04 4.40 9.98
C GLN A 144 -13.39 3.26 9.21
N LEU A 145 -12.17 2.86 9.58
CA LEU A 145 -11.52 1.72 8.97
C LEU A 145 -12.21 0.42 9.44
N VAL A 146 -12.88 -0.27 8.51
CA VAL A 146 -13.66 -1.49 8.81
C VAL A 146 -13.08 -2.75 8.15
N GLY A 147 -12.15 -2.60 7.21
CA GLY A 147 -11.46 -3.73 6.58
C GLY A 147 -10.09 -3.37 5.99
N ASN A 148 -9.26 -4.38 5.83
CA ASN A 148 -7.97 -4.31 5.17
C ASN A 148 -7.71 -5.60 4.38
N VAL A 149 -7.35 -5.43 3.11
CA VAL A 149 -6.91 -6.49 2.21
C VAL A 149 -5.50 -6.15 1.73
N ALA A 150 -4.54 -7.05 1.91
CA ALA A 150 -3.15 -6.86 1.53
C ALA A 150 -2.68 -7.93 0.54
N LEU A 151 -2.61 -7.55 -0.74
CA LEU A 151 -2.01 -8.35 -1.79
C LEU A 151 -0.53 -8.00 -1.92
N VAL A 152 0.31 -9.02 -1.80
CA VAL A 152 1.77 -8.89 -1.78
C VAL A 152 2.43 -9.80 -2.79
N ASP A 153 3.59 -9.40 -3.28
CA ASP A 153 4.53 -10.29 -3.95
C ASP A 153 5.01 -11.37 -2.96
N ARG A 154 4.73 -12.63 -3.29
CA ARG A 154 5.03 -13.78 -2.44
C ARG A 154 6.43 -14.34 -2.63
N HIS A 155 7.19 -13.91 -3.64
CA HIS A 155 8.53 -14.42 -3.91
C HIS A 155 9.51 -14.10 -2.76
N ILE A 156 10.66 -14.79 -2.76
CA ILE A 156 11.74 -14.55 -1.80
C ILE A 156 12.18 -13.09 -1.88
N ASN A 157 12.43 -12.46 -0.72
CA ASN A 157 12.64 -11.02 -0.61
C ASN A 157 13.69 -10.46 -1.60
N HIS A 158 14.86 -11.10 -1.73
CA HIS A 158 15.92 -10.64 -2.65
C HIS A 158 15.54 -10.81 -4.12
N ILE A 159 14.89 -11.92 -4.48
CA ILE A 159 14.37 -12.16 -5.83
C ILE A 159 13.36 -11.09 -6.20
N SER A 160 12.43 -10.81 -5.28
CA SER A 160 11.42 -9.77 -5.43
C SER A 160 12.03 -8.36 -5.56
N VAL A 161 13.15 -8.08 -4.86
CA VAL A 161 13.89 -6.81 -5.05
C VAL A 161 14.46 -6.71 -6.47
N ILE A 162 15.08 -7.76 -7.00
CA ILE A 162 15.64 -7.74 -8.37
C ILE A 162 14.52 -7.48 -9.39
N THR A 163 13.43 -8.24 -9.31
CA THR A 163 12.34 -8.17 -10.29
C THR A 163 11.59 -6.84 -10.21
N ILE A 164 11.29 -6.34 -8.99
CA ILE A 164 10.60 -5.05 -8.84
C ILE A 164 11.46 -3.90 -9.35
N VAL A 165 12.77 -3.88 -9.04
CA VAL A 165 13.69 -2.85 -9.53
C VAL A 165 13.68 -2.86 -11.06
N LYS A 166 13.85 -4.04 -11.67
CA LYS A 166 13.81 -4.15 -13.14
C LYS A 166 12.50 -3.62 -13.70
N TRP A 167 11.36 -3.96 -13.10
CA TRP A 167 10.05 -3.49 -13.56
C TRP A 167 9.90 -1.98 -13.45
N MET A 168 10.21 -1.40 -12.29
CA MET A 168 10.02 0.03 -12.06
C MET A 168 10.88 0.88 -12.99
N PHE A 169 12.08 0.42 -13.36
CA PHE A 169 13.00 1.15 -14.25
C PHE A 169 12.83 0.83 -15.74
N SER A 170 12.24 -0.30 -16.11
CA SER A 170 12.01 -0.65 -17.52
C SER A 170 10.58 -0.43 -17.99
N GLY A 171 9.61 -0.44 -17.08
CA GLY A 171 8.17 -0.38 -17.39
C GLY A 171 7.59 -1.73 -17.83
N GLU A 172 8.43 -2.74 -18.05
CA GLU A 172 8.02 -4.02 -18.62
C GLU A 172 7.78 -5.07 -17.53
N LYS A 173 6.51 -5.48 -17.36
CA LYS A 173 6.12 -6.55 -16.43
C LYS A 173 6.37 -7.93 -17.05
N LYS A 174 7.64 -8.31 -17.22
CA LYS A 174 8.04 -9.61 -17.81
C LYS A 174 9.01 -10.39 -16.94
N LYS A 175 9.19 -11.68 -17.24
CA LYS A 175 10.23 -12.50 -16.61
C LYS A 175 11.60 -11.91 -16.96
N TYR A 176 12.34 -11.47 -15.95
CA TYR A 176 13.68 -10.92 -16.17
C TYR A 176 14.67 -12.06 -16.47
N LEU A 177 15.46 -11.90 -17.54
CA LEU A 177 16.43 -12.90 -18.03
C LEU A 177 15.85 -14.31 -18.28
N GLY A 178 14.53 -14.45 -18.43
CA GLY A 178 13.86 -15.74 -18.61
C GLY A 178 13.79 -16.63 -17.34
N ILE A 179 14.66 -16.40 -16.35
CA ILE A 179 14.78 -17.23 -15.13
C ILE A 179 14.05 -16.65 -13.92
N PHE A 180 13.94 -15.32 -13.83
CA PHE A 180 13.30 -14.68 -12.69
C PHE A 180 11.77 -14.67 -12.86
N PRO A 181 11.01 -14.79 -11.75
CA PRO A 181 9.56 -14.69 -11.81
C PRO A 181 9.10 -13.30 -12.27
N LYS A 182 7.82 -13.19 -12.64
CA LYS A 182 7.20 -11.88 -12.90
C LYS A 182 7.20 -11.03 -11.60
N PRO A 183 7.42 -9.71 -11.70
CA PRO A 183 7.47 -8.80 -10.56
C PRO A 183 6.08 -8.47 -10.00
N GLY A 184 6.02 -8.15 -8.70
CA GLY A 184 4.82 -7.66 -8.03
C GLY A 184 3.84 -8.78 -7.64
N VAL A 185 2.58 -8.40 -7.40
CA VAL A 185 1.52 -9.37 -7.10
C VAL A 185 1.28 -10.29 -8.30
N SER A 186 1.15 -11.59 -8.04
CA SER A 186 0.97 -12.59 -9.09
C SER A 186 -0.39 -12.45 -9.77
N GLU A 187 -0.49 -12.79 -11.07
CA GLU A 187 -1.76 -12.76 -11.81
C GLU A 187 -2.82 -13.65 -11.14
N LYS A 188 -2.40 -14.80 -10.59
CA LYS A 188 -3.26 -15.68 -9.82
C LYS A 188 -3.86 -14.96 -8.60
N ASP A 189 -3.01 -14.34 -7.77
CA ASP A 189 -3.48 -13.66 -6.56
C ASP A 189 -4.40 -12.47 -6.89
N ILE A 190 -4.15 -11.76 -8.01
CA ILE A 190 -5.03 -10.69 -8.50
C ILE A 190 -6.39 -11.27 -8.92
N LEU A 191 -6.42 -12.29 -9.77
CA LEU A 191 -7.68 -12.88 -10.25
C LEU A 191 -8.51 -13.47 -9.10
N GLU A 192 -7.86 -14.17 -8.17
CA GLU A 192 -8.52 -14.76 -7.01
C GLU A 192 -8.99 -13.71 -5.99
N SER A 193 -8.50 -12.47 -6.05
CA SER A 193 -8.89 -11.39 -5.14
C SER A 193 -10.36 -10.98 -5.28
N SER A 194 -11.02 -11.37 -6.38
CA SER A 194 -12.47 -11.20 -6.55
C SER A 194 -13.26 -11.85 -5.41
N LYS A 195 -12.72 -12.90 -4.76
CA LYS A 195 -13.33 -13.51 -3.57
C LYS A 195 -13.54 -12.52 -2.43
N PHE A 196 -12.63 -11.55 -2.25
CA PHE A 196 -12.76 -10.51 -1.24
C PHE A 196 -13.92 -9.56 -1.55
N GLY A 197 -14.15 -9.26 -2.83
CA GLY A 197 -15.31 -8.49 -3.27
C GLY A 197 -16.65 -9.12 -2.88
N LYS A 198 -16.76 -10.45 -2.98
CA LYS A 198 -17.98 -11.18 -2.57
C LYS A 198 -18.23 -11.04 -1.06
N ILE A 199 -17.17 -11.13 -0.25
CA ILE A 199 -17.25 -10.92 1.20
C ILE A 199 -17.67 -9.48 1.49
N ILE A 200 -17.04 -8.49 0.86
CA ILE A 200 -17.37 -7.08 1.04
C ILE A 200 -18.83 -6.80 0.69
N LEU A 201 -19.32 -7.32 -0.45
CA LEU A 201 -20.70 -7.16 -0.90
C LEU A 201 -21.71 -7.68 0.15
N LYS A 202 -21.44 -8.87 0.73
CA LYS A 202 -22.27 -9.45 1.80
C LYS A 202 -22.42 -8.48 2.98
N TYR A 203 -21.32 -7.93 3.48
CA TYR A 203 -21.34 -7.01 4.63
C TYR A 203 -21.90 -5.62 4.28
N LEU A 204 -21.70 -5.16 3.04
CA LEU A 204 -22.30 -3.92 2.52
C LEU A 204 -23.84 -4.01 2.51
N LYS A 205 -24.41 -5.14 2.06
CA LYS A 205 -25.87 -5.33 2.02
C LYS A 205 -26.50 -5.36 3.40
N ILE A 206 -25.83 -5.99 4.37
CA ILE A 206 -26.29 -6.08 5.77
C ILE A 206 -26.03 -4.75 6.53
N ASN A 207 -25.18 -3.88 5.98
CA ASN A 207 -24.79 -2.60 6.59
C ASN A 207 -24.20 -2.76 8.00
N SER A 208 -23.43 -3.84 8.19
CA SER A 208 -22.73 -4.14 9.44
C SER A 208 -21.35 -4.66 9.08
N TYR A 209 -20.29 -4.12 9.67
CA TYR A 209 -18.92 -4.46 9.31
C TYR A 209 -18.10 -5.07 10.46
N SER A 210 -18.72 -5.33 11.62
CA SER A 210 -18.01 -5.80 12.82
C SER A 210 -17.22 -7.11 12.63
N ASN A 211 -17.72 -8.01 11.78
CA ASN A 211 -17.07 -9.29 11.49
C ASN A 211 -16.37 -9.32 10.11
N LEU A 212 -16.39 -8.22 9.36
CA LEU A 212 -15.84 -8.14 8.01
C LEU A 212 -14.35 -8.50 8.00
N GLN A 213 -13.55 -7.86 8.87
CA GLN A 213 -12.10 -8.11 8.89
C GLN A 213 -11.77 -9.55 9.27
N THR A 214 -12.51 -10.13 10.21
CA THR A 214 -12.33 -11.54 10.61
C THR A 214 -12.58 -12.49 9.45
N GLU A 215 -13.64 -12.27 8.67
CA GLU A 215 -13.96 -13.11 7.50
C GLU A 215 -12.96 -12.89 6.36
N LEU A 216 -12.50 -11.65 6.13
CA LEU A 216 -11.43 -11.35 5.18
C LEU A 216 -10.13 -12.10 5.55
N VAL A 217 -9.70 -12.04 6.81
CA VAL A 217 -8.50 -12.73 7.29
C VAL A 217 -8.64 -14.24 7.18
N ALA A 218 -9.81 -14.81 7.50
CA ALA A 218 -10.09 -16.23 7.33
C ALA A 218 -10.03 -16.70 5.87
N ASN A 219 -10.14 -15.79 4.91
CA ASN A 219 -10.04 -16.04 3.47
C ASN A 219 -8.69 -15.59 2.87
N ASP A 220 -7.65 -15.43 3.69
CA ASP A 220 -6.29 -15.04 3.31
C ASP A 220 -6.17 -13.61 2.73
N ALA A 221 -7.06 -12.69 3.12
CA ALA A 221 -6.95 -11.28 2.71
C ALA A 221 -5.70 -10.59 3.27
N VAL A 222 -5.12 -11.11 4.36
CA VAL A 222 -3.98 -10.50 5.03
C VAL A 222 -2.93 -11.55 5.40
N GLU A 223 -1.84 -11.56 4.63
CA GLU A 223 -0.66 -12.38 4.93
C GLU A 223 0.36 -11.58 5.74
N ILE A 224 0.71 -12.09 6.93
CA ILE A 224 1.74 -11.52 7.79
C ILE A 224 2.94 -12.46 7.88
N ARG A 225 4.11 -11.95 7.48
CA ARG A 225 5.42 -12.59 7.64
C ARG A 225 6.17 -11.92 8.79
N PRO A 226 6.37 -12.59 9.95
CA PRO A 226 6.98 -11.98 11.15
C PRO A 226 8.34 -11.32 10.90
N PHE A 227 9.21 -11.97 10.13
CA PHE A 227 10.50 -11.41 9.74
C PHE A 227 10.36 -10.06 9.03
N LEU A 228 9.36 -9.90 8.16
CA LEU A 228 9.16 -8.66 7.43
C LEU A 228 8.65 -7.53 8.33
N ILE A 229 7.88 -7.83 9.39
CA ILE A 229 7.51 -6.83 10.40
C ILE A 229 8.76 -6.31 11.13
N GLU A 230 9.67 -7.21 11.51
CA GLU A 230 10.91 -6.82 12.18
C GLU A 230 11.80 -5.95 11.28
N MET A 231 11.93 -6.35 10.01
CA MET A 231 12.62 -5.57 8.99
C MET A 231 11.97 -4.20 8.78
N ASP A 232 10.64 -4.14 8.66
CA ASP A 232 9.88 -2.91 8.47
C ASP A 232 10.10 -1.93 9.64
N LYS A 233 10.07 -2.42 10.88
CA LYS A 233 10.37 -1.63 12.10
C LYS A 233 11.79 -1.06 12.11
N LYS A 234 12.79 -1.86 11.77
CA LYS A 234 14.20 -1.42 11.72
C LYS A 234 14.41 -0.41 10.58
N ALA A 235 13.87 -0.70 9.40
CA ALA A 235 13.97 0.16 8.24
C ALA A 235 13.26 1.50 8.46
N ASN A 236 12.07 1.53 9.07
CA ASN A 236 11.38 2.77 9.40
C ASN A 236 12.20 3.69 10.31
N LYS A 237 12.90 3.15 11.32
CA LYS A 237 13.78 3.95 12.19
C LYS A 237 14.89 4.63 11.38
N MET A 238 15.55 3.87 10.51
CA MET A 238 16.64 4.40 9.70
C MET A 238 16.15 5.35 8.60
N PHE A 239 15.03 5.03 7.96
CA PHE A 239 14.43 5.90 6.94
C PHE A 239 13.98 7.23 7.52
N LYS A 240 13.52 7.26 8.79
CA LYS A 240 13.23 8.50 9.49
C LYS A 240 14.48 9.39 9.59
N ILE A 241 15.63 8.83 9.94
CA ILE A 241 16.88 9.59 10.03
C ILE A 241 17.26 10.14 8.64
N TRP A 242 17.34 9.27 7.65
CA TRP A 242 17.71 9.66 6.28
C TRP A 242 16.75 10.69 5.69
N ALA A 243 15.44 10.49 5.80
CA ALA A 243 14.45 11.41 5.24
C ALA A 243 14.54 12.81 5.88
N ASN A 244 14.68 12.89 7.21
CA ASN A 244 14.85 14.18 7.90
C ASN A 244 16.17 14.88 7.55
N LEU A 245 17.25 14.12 7.31
CA LEU A 245 18.52 14.70 6.87
C LEU A 245 18.43 15.26 5.45
N ILE A 246 17.70 14.58 4.54
CA ILE A 246 17.63 14.93 3.12
C ILE A 246 16.62 16.06 2.86
N ILE A 247 15.47 16.06 3.53
CA ILE A 247 14.35 16.97 3.21
C ILE A 247 14.75 18.46 3.27
N GLY A 248 15.64 18.83 4.20
CA GLY A 248 16.14 20.20 4.34
C GLY A 248 17.31 20.57 3.42
N LYS A 249 17.73 19.68 2.51
CA LYS A 249 18.84 19.93 1.59
C LYS A 249 18.32 20.45 0.25
N THR A 250 18.98 21.46 -0.29
CA THR A 250 18.77 21.97 -1.65
C THR A 250 19.93 21.54 -2.55
N ASN A 251 21.04 22.26 -2.54
CA ASN A 251 22.18 22.03 -3.44
C ASN A 251 22.88 20.68 -3.22
N SER A 252 22.97 20.22 -1.97
CA SER A 252 23.61 18.95 -1.62
C SER A 252 22.68 17.75 -1.69
N ARG A 253 21.38 17.95 -1.96
CA ARG A 253 20.36 16.88 -1.99
C ARG A 253 20.75 15.71 -2.90
N PRO A 254 21.25 15.93 -4.13
CA PRO A 254 21.66 14.81 -5.00
C PRO A 254 22.77 13.93 -4.37
N ALA A 255 23.73 14.54 -3.67
CA ALA A 255 24.80 13.79 -3.00
C ALA A 255 24.27 12.95 -1.84
N TRP A 256 23.36 13.50 -1.03
CA TRP A 256 22.71 12.76 0.05
C TRP A 256 21.82 11.63 -0.45
N LEU A 257 21.09 11.84 -1.55
CA LEU A 257 20.31 10.79 -2.21
C LEU A 257 21.18 9.66 -2.75
N LYS A 258 22.36 9.99 -3.31
CA LYS A 258 23.35 8.99 -3.72
C LYS A 258 23.84 8.17 -2.52
N GLY A 259 24.13 8.83 -1.40
CA GLY A 259 24.48 8.17 -0.13
C GLY A 259 23.37 7.25 0.38
N PHE A 260 22.12 7.71 0.34
CA PHE A 260 20.96 6.90 0.71
C PHE A 260 20.77 5.68 -0.21
N ASN A 261 20.95 5.83 -1.52
CA ASN A 261 20.93 4.71 -2.46
C ASN A 261 21.99 3.65 -2.11
N VAL A 262 23.23 4.05 -1.81
CA VAL A 262 24.29 3.12 -1.36
C VAL A 262 23.87 2.43 -0.05
N TYR A 263 23.37 3.19 0.91
CA TYR A 263 22.85 2.65 2.17
C TYR A 263 21.74 1.60 1.94
N LEU A 264 20.79 1.85 1.02
CA LEU A 264 19.73 0.91 0.70
C LEU A 264 20.27 -0.40 0.13
N LEU A 265 21.25 -0.33 -0.77
CA LEU A 265 21.89 -1.52 -1.34
C LEU A 265 22.57 -2.34 -0.24
N VAL A 266 23.34 -1.70 0.64
CA VAL A 266 23.99 -2.37 1.78
C VAL A 266 22.94 -2.97 2.74
N ALA A 267 21.88 -2.22 3.04
CA ALA A 267 20.83 -2.69 3.93
C ALA A 267 20.10 -3.93 3.38
N ILE A 268 19.84 -3.96 2.07
CA ILE A 268 19.15 -5.08 1.43
C ILE A 268 20.09 -6.28 1.27
N TRP A 269 21.30 -6.10 0.76
CA TRP A 269 22.16 -7.24 0.37
C TRP A 269 23.01 -7.77 1.52
N VAL A 270 23.32 -6.94 2.52
CA VAL A 270 24.21 -7.32 3.63
C VAL A 270 23.43 -7.41 4.95
N MET A 271 22.69 -6.35 5.32
CA MET A 271 22.02 -6.32 6.62
C MET A 271 20.81 -7.25 6.70
N SER A 272 20.02 -7.38 5.63
CA SER A 272 18.82 -8.22 5.62
C SER A 272 19.12 -9.71 5.89
N PRO A 273 20.12 -10.36 5.26
CA PRO A 273 20.54 -11.72 5.62
C PRO A 273 20.95 -11.86 7.09
N ILE A 274 21.73 -10.92 7.62
CA ILE A 274 22.17 -10.94 9.02
C ILE A 274 20.96 -10.86 9.96
N VAL A 275 20.03 -9.94 9.71
CA VAL A 275 18.80 -9.81 10.51
C VAL A 275 17.94 -11.06 10.39
N TYR A 276 17.90 -11.71 9.23
CA TYR A 276 17.16 -12.96 9.04
C TYR A 276 17.74 -14.10 9.89
N ILE A 277 19.07 -14.25 9.90
CA ILE A 277 19.74 -15.26 10.74
C ILE A 277 19.45 -15.01 12.22
N LEU A 278 19.57 -13.76 12.69
CA LEU A 278 19.23 -13.39 14.07
C LEU A 278 17.75 -13.62 14.39
N HIS A 279 16.87 -13.40 13.43
CA HIS A 279 15.44 -13.67 13.57
C HIS A 279 15.19 -15.17 13.80
N LEU A 280 15.84 -16.06 13.03
CA LEU A 280 15.72 -17.51 13.19
C LEU A 280 16.16 -17.97 14.58
N PHE A 281 17.31 -17.50 15.07
CA PHE A 281 17.79 -17.86 16.42
C PHE A 281 16.88 -17.36 17.54
N THR A 282 16.28 -16.17 17.38
CA THR A 282 15.43 -15.58 18.42
C THR A 282 13.94 -15.93 18.27
N TYR A 283 13.55 -16.65 17.21
CA TYR A 283 12.16 -16.97 16.92
C TYR A 283 11.47 -17.78 18.03
N PRO A 284 12.05 -18.89 18.54
CA PRO A 284 11.40 -19.70 19.58
C PRO A 284 11.15 -18.89 20.86
N LEU A 285 12.11 -18.04 21.23
CA LEU A 285 12.04 -17.19 22.42
C LEU A 285 11.00 -16.07 22.29
N LYS A 286 10.64 -15.67 21.06
CA LYS A 286 9.73 -14.56 20.78
C LYS A 286 8.36 -15.01 20.26
N PHE A 287 8.05 -16.30 20.28
CA PHE A 287 6.85 -16.85 19.65
C PHE A 287 5.54 -16.17 20.09
N VAL A 288 5.35 -15.98 21.40
CA VAL A 288 4.14 -15.32 21.95
C VAL A 288 4.02 -13.88 21.45
N LYS A 289 5.14 -13.16 21.42
CA LYS A 289 5.17 -11.78 20.90
C LYS A 289 4.84 -11.74 19.41
N ILE A 290 5.41 -12.65 18.62
CA ILE A 290 5.17 -12.76 17.19
C ILE A 290 3.69 -13.05 16.90
N ARG A 291 3.06 -13.95 17.66
CA ARG A 291 1.64 -14.26 17.51
C ARG A 291 0.75 -13.05 17.81
N LYS A 292 1.06 -12.28 18.87
CA LYS A 292 0.36 -11.04 19.20
C LYS A 292 0.52 -9.99 18.10
N GLU A 293 1.74 -9.80 17.60
CA GLU A 293 2.00 -8.86 16.50
C GLU A 293 1.27 -9.27 15.22
N LYS A 294 1.25 -10.57 14.89
CA LYS A 294 0.49 -11.09 13.75
C LYS A 294 -1.00 -10.76 13.86
N ALA A 295 -1.62 -11.07 15.01
CA ALA A 295 -3.03 -10.77 15.24
C ALA A 295 -3.32 -9.26 15.13
N TYR A 296 -2.44 -8.43 15.68
CA TYR A 296 -2.56 -6.97 15.60
C TYR A 296 -2.53 -6.44 14.17
N PHE A 297 -1.54 -6.85 13.36
CA PHE A 297 -1.42 -6.37 11.98
C PHE A 297 -2.45 -7.00 11.02
N GLN A 298 -3.08 -8.10 11.41
CA GLN A 298 -4.25 -8.64 10.71
C GLN A 298 -5.53 -7.85 11.01
N GLY A 299 -5.56 -7.03 12.06
CA GLY A 299 -6.69 -6.20 12.44
C GLY A 299 -6.72 -4.81 11.78
N VAL A 300 -7.86 -4.15 11.92
CA VAL A 300 -8.08 -2.75 11.58
C VAL A 300 -7.91 -1.85 12.80
#